data_AF-A0A4D9DP56-F1
#
_entry.id   AF-A0A4D9DP56-F1
#
_cell.length_a   1.000
_cell.length_b   1.000
_cell.length_c   1.000
_cell.angle_alpha   90.00
_cell.angle_beta   90.00
_cell.angle_gamma   90.00
#
_symmetry.space_group_name_H-M   'P 1'
#
loop_
_entity.id
_entity.type
_entity.pdbx_description
1 polymer ?
#
loop_
_entity_poly.entity_id
_entity_poly.type
_entity_poly.pdbx_seq_one_letter_code
_entity_poly.pdbx_strand_id
1 'polypeptide(L)'
;MRCDQTSAKTAAEDAQHPLLLQHRQEEVKARQEAYRWKEYAPGWPRCLDVPSLDELDANDKYSQTKTTIFTLRSIKTELELKLKGFSLCTGSWEKLEDIRKIFWCNKNPTSGAALTHLGVSVPQYDFAAWMPNTPATLRAPPPTTKGTATLRSILDTLPAVNATCDLLSVLAIVSYEPGDLRPLGCYPEEHFTEAEPKRLIAAFQARLAEISKEIQQRNKSLPIRYHYLDPAEVQNSVSI
;
A
#
# COMPACT_ATOMS: atom_id res chain seq x y z
N MET A 1 21.67 9.89 -24.29
CA MET A 1 20.29 9.75 -24.78
C MET A 1 19.39 10.51 -23.82
N ARG A 2 18.66 11.52 -24.31
CA ARG A 2 17.70 12.29 -23.50
C ARG A 2 16.43 11.45 -23.35
N CYS A 3 15.95 11.27 -22.12
CA CYS A 3 14.58 10.83 -21.87
C CYS A 3 13.66 11.99 -22.27
N ASP A 4 12.93 11.82 -23.36
CA ASP A 4 11.81 12.70 -23.68
C ASP A 4 10.69 12.47 -22.66
N GLN A 5 10.16 13.58 -22.16
CA GLN A 5 9.04 13.61 -21.24
C GLN A 5 7.80 13.03 -21.94
N THR A 6 7.37 11.83 -21.57
CA THR A 6 6.08 11.29 -22.02
C THR A 6 4.97 11.99 -21.25
N SER A 7 4.49 13.10 -21.81
CA SER A 7 3.21 13.70 -21.42
C SER A 7 2.07 12.76 -21.83
N ALA A 8 1.03 12.64 -21.01
CA ALA A 8 -0.13 11.81 -21.34
C ALA A 8 -0.79 12.35 -22.62
N LYS A 9 -0.98 11.49 -23.63
CA LYS A 9 -1.48 11.93 -24.94
C LYS A 9 -2.94 12.37 -24.86
N THR A 10 -3.24 13.50 -25.48
CA THR A 10 -4.58 14.12 -25.49
C THR A 10 -5.39 13.65 -26.69
N ALA A 11 -6.73 13.71 -26.63
CA ALA A 11 -7.58 13.27 -27.75
C ALA A 11 -7.33 13.97 -29.09
N ALA A 12 -6.76 15.18 -29.06
CA ALA A 12 -6.34 15.91 -30.25
C ALA A 12 -5.09 15.32 -30.93
N GLU A 13 -4.23 14.61 -30.19
CA GLU A 13 -2.97 14.04 -30.68
C GLU A 13 -3.19 12.69 -31.37
N ASP A 14 -4.27 11.98 -31.05
CA ASP A 14 -4.63 10.70 -31.67
C ASP A 14 -5.37 10.84 -33.00
N ALA A 15 -5.72 12.06 -33.40
CA ALA A 15 -6.33 12.35 -34.72
C ALA A 15 -5.44 11.94 -35.91
N GLN A 16 -4.13 11.79 -35.67
CA GLN A 16 -3.14 11.40 -36.68
C GLN A 16 -3.05 9.86 -36.85
N HIS A 17 -3.71 9.09 -35.98
CA HIS A 17 -3.68 7.63 -35.97
C HIS A 17 -5.11 7.04 -35.98
N PRO A 18 -5.65 6.68 -37.16
CA PRO A 18 -7.04 6.23 -37.32
C PRO A 18 -7.43 5.04 -36.42
N LEU A 19 -6.50 4.11 -36.19
CA LEU A 19 -6.71 2.95 -35.30
C LEU A 19 -6.88 3.36 -33.83
N LEU A 20 -6.11 4.34 -33.35
CA LEU A 20 -6.23 4.83 -31.96
C LEU A 20 -7.53 5.59 -31.74
N LEU A 21 -7.97 6.35 -32.76
CA LEU A 21 -9.25 7.05 -32.72
C LEU A 21 -10.43 6.05 -32.67
N GLN A 22 -10.39 5.02 -33.51
CA GLN A 22 -11.41 3.97 -33.52
C GLN A 22 -11.43 3.21 -32.18
N HIS A 23 -10.28 2.77 -31.69
CA HIS A 23 -10.16 2.10 -30.39
C HIS A 23 -10.75 2.96 -29.26
N ARG A 24 -10.43 4.26 -29.21
CA ARG A 24 -10.98 5.15 -28.19
C ARG A 24 -12.50 5.35 -28.33
N GLN A 25 -13.02 5.42 -29.56
CA GLN A 25 -14.47 5.51 -29.77
C GLN A 25 -15.18 4.26 -29.27
N GLU A 26 -14.62 3.08 -29.53
CA GLU A 26 -15.12 1.80 -29.04
C GLU A 26 -15.02 1.72 -27.51
N GLU A 27 -13.90 2.13 -26.91
CA GLU A 27 -13.70 2.20 -25.45
C GLU A 27 -14.69 3.16 -24.77
N VAL A 28 -14.89 4.36 -25.32
CA VAL A 28 -15.85 5.34 -24.80
C VAL A 28 -17.28 4.81 -24.90
N LYS A 29 -17.62 4.18 -26.02
CA LYS A 29 -18.94 3.57 -26.20
C LYS A 29 -19.17 2.42 -25.22
N ALA A 30 -18.21 1.52 -25.08
CA ALA A 30 -18.26 0.43 -24.10
C ALA A 30 -18.40 0.95 -22.67
N ARG A 31 -17.67 2.02 -22.29
CA ARG A 31 -17.81 2.69 -20.99
C ARG A 31 -19.19 3.33 -20.80
N GLN A 32 -19.75 3.97 -21.84
CA GLN A 32 -21.10 4.55 -21.76
C GLN A 32 -22.18 3.48 -21.61
N GLU A 33 -21.99 2.31 -22.20
CA GLU A 33 -22.90 1.17 -22.08
C GLU A 33 -22.78 0.48 -20.71
N ALA A 34 -21.57 0.40 -20.15
CA ALA A 34 -21.28 -0.18 -18.84
C ALA A 34 -21.68 0.75 -17.67
N TYR A 35 -21.40 2.04 -17.78
CA TYR A 35 -21.71 3.06 -16.77
C TYR A 35 -22.95 3.88 -17.18
N ARG A 36 -24.12 3.27 -17.05
CA ARG A 36 -25.39 3.97 -17.25
C ARG A 36 -25.69 4.87 -16.05
N TRP A 37 -26.36 5.99 -16.30
CA TRP A 37 -26.73 6.96 -15.28
C TRP A 37 -28.25 7.04 -15.15
N LYS A 38 -28.78 6.90 -13.94
CA LYS A 38 -30.17 7.16 -13.60
C LYS A 38 -30.30 8.44 -12.78
N GLU A 39 -31.45 9.08 -12.89
CA GLU A 39 -31.78 10.18 -12.00
C GLU A 39 -32.22 9.61 -10.65
N TYR A 40 -31.47 9.93 -9.59
CA TYR A 40 -31.74 9.41 -8.25
C TYR A 40 -33.08 9.93 -7.72
N ALA A 41 -33.28 11.24 -7.84
CA ALA A 41 -34.50 11.95 -7.52
C ALA A 41 -34.53 13.28 -8.29
N PRO A 42 -35.72 13.88 -8.55
CA PRO A 42 -35.81 15.15 -9.28
C PRO A 42 -34.96 16.25 -8.62
N GLY A 43 -34.02 16.82 -9.38
CA GLY A 43 -33.11 17.87 -8.90
C GLY A 43 -31.84 17.37 -8.19
N TRP A 44 -31.66 16.07 -8.03
CA TRP A 44 -30.42 15.48 -7.52
C TRP A 44 -29.46 15.11 -8.66
N PRO A 45 -28.13 15.15 -8.43
CA PRO A 45 -27.16 14.65 -9.40
C PRO A 45 -27.47 13.21 -9.84
N ARG A 46 -27.24 12.91 -11.12
CA ARG A 46 -27.41 11.56 -11.67
C ARG A 46 -26.47 10.58 -10.94
N CYS A 47 -26.94 9.36 -10.68
CA CYS A 47 -26.16 8.29 -10.06
C CYS A 47 -26.05 7.07 -10.99
N LEU A 48 -25.14 6.14 -10.68
CA LEU A 48 -24.98 4.92 -11.46
C LEU A 48 -26.28 4.10 -11.49
N ASP A 49 -26.70 3.67 -12.67
CA ASP A 49 -27.85 2.81 -12.87
C ASP A 49 -27.46 1.34 -12.75
N VAL A 50 -27.24 0.92 -11.51
CA VAL A 50 -26.94 -0.47 -11.15
C VAL A 50 -27.97 -0.92 -10.09
N PRO A 51 -28.52 -2.14 -10.19
CA PRO A 51 -29.54 -2.63 -9.27
C PRO A 51 -28.95 -3.15 -7.94
N SER A 52 -27.68 -3.56 -7.90
CA SER A 52 -27.02 -4.07 -6.70
C SER A 52 -25.52 -3.77 -6.69
N LEU A 53 -24.90 -3.77 -5.51
CA LEU A 53 -23.44 -3.57 -5.40
C LEU A 53 -22.63 -4.71 -6.04
N ASP A 54 -23.25 -5.88 -6.19
CA ASP A 54 -22.67 -7.08 -6.79
C ASP A 54 -22.61 -7.04 -8.32
N GLU A 55 -23.26 -6.06 -8.97
CA GLU A 55 -23.23 -5.86 -10.42
C GLU A 55 -22.27 -4.75 -10.86
N LEU A 56 -21.57 -4.10 -9.92
CA LEU A 56 -20.55 -3.13 -10.27
C LEU A 56 -19.34 -3.79 -10.98
N ASP A 57 -18.67 -2.99 -11.80
CA ASP A 57 -17.43 -3.40 -12.45
C ASP A 57 -16.34 -3.80 -11.42
N ALA A 58 -15.38 -4.63 -11.84
CA ALA A 58 -14.32 -5.12 -10.98
C ALA A 58 -13.56 -4.00 -10.26
N ASN A 59 -13.37 -2.84 -10.91
CA ASN A 59 -12.67 -1.70 -10.32
C ASN A 59 -13.44 -1.05 -9.16
N ASP A 60 -14.78 -1.02 -9.24
CA ASP A 60 -15.62 -0.46 -8.18
C ASP A 60 -15.84 -1.46 -7.03
N LYS A 61 -15.95 -2.76 -7.33
CA LYS A 61 -15.97 -3.84 -6.33
C LYS A 61 -14.66 -3.95 -5.56
N TYR A 62 -13.56 -3.63 -6.20
CA TYR A 62 -12.24 -3.60 -5.58
C TYR A 62 -12.21 -2.60 -4.42
N SER A 63 -12.78 -1.40 -4.58
CA SER A 63 -12.94 -0.40 -3.50
C SER A 63 -13.75 -0.94 -2.30
N GLN A 64 -14.84 -1.66 -2.58
CA GLN A 64 -15.69 -2.23 -1.54
C GLN A 64 -15.00 -3.38 -0.77
N THR A 65 -14.30 -4.24 -1.51
CA THR A 65 -13.55 -5.36 -0.96
C THR A 65 -12.44 -4.84 -0.05
N LYS A 66 -11.70 -3.82 -0.49
CA LYS A 66 -10.70 -3.14 0.34
C LYS A 66 -11.29 -2.56 1.62
N THR A 67 -12.40 -1.83 1.50
CA THR A 67 -13.04 -1.17 2.65
C THR A 67 -13.50 -2.20 3.69
N THR A 68 -14.10 -3.30 3.23
CA THR A 68 -14.56 -4.41 4.10
C THR A 68 -13.39 -5.07 4.81
N ILE A 69 -12.33 -5.38 4.06
CA ILE A 69 -11.10 -5.98 4.57
C ILE A 69 -10.42 -5.06 5.60
N PHE A 70 -10.29 -3.76 5.31
CA PHE A 70 -9.74 -2.76 6.21
C PHE A 70 -10.54 -2.67 7.52
N THR A 71 -11.87 -2.69 7.42
CA THR A 71 -12.78 -2.62 8.58
C THR A 71 -12.68 -3.86 9.47
N LEU A 72 -12.73 -5.06 8.88
CA LEU A 72 -12.57 -6.31 9.63
C LEU A 72 -11.22 -6.40 10.35
N ARG A 73 -10.15 -5.93 9.69
CA ARG A 73 -8.80 -5.88 10.29
C ARG A 73 -8.71 -4.90 11.44
N SER A 74 -9.31 -3.72 11.29
CA SER A 74 -9.40 -2.71 12.34
C SER A 74 -10.06 -3.29 13.58
N ILE A 75 -11.23 -3.94 13.41
CA ILE A 75 -11.97 -4.57 14.50
C ILE A 75 -11.15 -5.67 15.19
N LYS A 76 -10.53 -6.57 14.43
CA LYS A 76 -9.68 -7.65 14.97
C LYS A 76 -8.53 -7.10 15.80
N THR A 77 -7.81 -6.11 15.26
CA THR A 77 -6.62 -5.55 15.90
C THR A 77 -6.99 -4.82 17.19
N GLU A 78 -8.10 -4.06 17.18
CA GLU A 78 -8.61 -3.39 18.37
C GLU A 78 -9.05 -4.39 19.46
N LEU A 79 -9.72 -5.49 19.08
CA LEU A 79 -10.09 -6.58 19.99
C LEU A 79 -8.85 -7.22 20.64
N GLU A 80 -7.80 -7.49 19.87
CA GLU A 80 -6.56 -8.06 20.40
C GLU A 80 -5.86 -7.11 21.38
N LEU A 81 -5.83 -5.81 21.08
CA LEU A 81 -5.26 -4.79 21.97
C LEU A 81 -6.05 -4.65 23.27
N LYS A 82 -7.39 -4.69 23.21
CA LYS A 82 -8.27 -4.65 24.38
C LYS A 82 -8.11 -5.89 25.25
N LEU A 83 -8.10 -7.09 24.66
CA LEU A 83 -7.92 -8.35 25.40
C LEU A 83 -6.59 -8.43 26.15
N LYS A 84 -5.55 -7.75 25.66
CA LYS A 84 -4.21 -7.72 26.29
C LYS A 84 -4.03 -6.59 27.30
N GLY A 85 -5.01 -5.70 27.45
CA GLY A 85 -4.97 -4.59 28.40
C GLY A 85 -4.08 -3.41 27.99
N PHE A 86 -3.36 -3.48 26.86
CA PHE A 86 -2.47 -2.40 26.42
C PHE A 86 -3.20 -1.14 25.96
N SER A 87 -4.43 -1.27 25.44
CA SER A 87 -5.26 -0.14 25.00
C SER A 87 -5.59 0.85 26.14
N LEU A 88 -5.59 0.38 27.39
CA LEU A 88 -5.90 1.19 28.57
C LEU A 88 -4.64 1.77 29.25
N CYS A 89 -3.44 1.40 28.80
CA CYS A 89 -2.19 1.81 29.43
C CYS A 89 -1.71 3.17 28.89
N THR A 90 -2.01 4.25 29.62
CA THR A 90 -1.57 5.62 29.27
C THR A 90 -0.19 5.99 29.83
N GLY A 91 0.45 5.08 30.57
CA GLY A 91 1.74 5.31 31.23
C GLY A 91 2.97 5.22 30.31
N SER A 92 4.10 5.67 30.85
CA SER A 92 5.43 5.46 30.26
C SER A 92 5.83 3.98 30.31
N TRP A 93 6.68 3.56 29.38
CA TRP A 93 7.37 2.28 29.45
C TRP A 93 8.31 2.23 30.66
N GLU A 94 8.28 1.14 31.42
CA GLU A 94 9.21 0.96 32.55
C GLU A 94 10.58 0.47 32.09
N LYS A 95 10.61 -0.39 31.08
CA LYS A 95 11.81 -0.99 30.49
C LYS A 95 11.70 -1.01 28.97
N LEU A 96 12.83 -0.89 28.28
CA LEU A 96 12.86 -0.92 26.81
C LEU A 96 12.44 -2.29 26.28
N GLU A 97 12.74 -3.34 27.04
CA GLU A 97 12.41 -4.74 26.73
C GLU A 97 10.90 -4.99 26.72
N ASP A 98 10.12 -4.20 27.47
CA ASP A 98 8.67 -4.34 27.53
C ASP A 98 8.01 -3.95 26.20
N ILE A 99 8.62 -3.04 25.43
CA ILE A 99 8.18 -2.68 24.09
C ILE A 99 8.19 -3.93 23.18
N ARG A 100 9.14 -4.86 23.42
CA ARG A 100 9.24 -6.09 22.62
C ARG A 100 8.03 -7.01 22.78
N LYS A 101 7.32 -6.91 23.89
CA LYS A 101 6.13 -7.73 24.18
C LYS A 101 4.99 -7.42 23.21
N ILE A 102 4.96 -6.22 22.60
CA ILE A 102 3.97 -5.88 21.58
C ILE A 102 4.22 -6.69 20.28
N PHE A 103 5.48 -6.86 19.85
CA PHE A 103 5.83 -7.51 18.58
C PHE A 103 5.63 -9.02 18.55
N TRP A 104 5.50 -9.68 19.71
CA TRP A 104 5.24 -11.12 19.76
C TRP A 104 3.96 -11.49 19.00
N CYS A 105 3.04 -10.54 18.82
CA CYS A 105 1.72 -10.77 18.28
C CYS A 105 1.62 -10.64 16.75
N ASN A 106 2.66 -10.14 16.07
CA ASN A 106 2.67 -10.04 14.60
C ASN A 106 3.71 -10.93 13.92
N LYS A 107 4.25 -11.92 14.65
CA LYS A 107 4.99 -13.01 14.02
C LYS A 107 4.00 -13.99 13.37
N ASN A 108 3.41 -13.58 12.26
CA ASN A 108 2.87 -14.55 11.32
C ASN A 108 4.06 -15.31 10.68
N PRO A 109 3.96 -16.63 10.43
CA PRO A 109 5.00 -17.40 9.75
C PRO A 109 5.35 -16.87 8.35
N THR A 110 4.52 -15.97 7.81
CA THR A 110 4.69 -15.25 6.54
C THR A 110 5.52 -13.97 6.65
N SER A 111 6.27 -13.75 7.72
CA SER A 111 7.22 -12.62 7.88
C SER A 111 8.42 -12.64 6.90
N GLY A 112 8.35 -13.47 5.85
CA GLY A 112 9.30 -13.49 4.73
C GLY A 112 8.74 -12.93 3.42
N ALA A 113 7.48 -12.48 3.38
CA ALA A 113 6.88 -11.89 2.19
C ALA A 113 6.13 -10.62 2.59
N ALA A 114 6.65 -9.46 2.19
CA ALA A 114 5.94 -8.19 2.29
C ALA A 114 6.49 -7.17 1.27
N LEU A 115 5.72 -6.97 0.20
CA LEU A 115 5.18 -5.70 -0.33
C LEU A 115 6.08 -4.46 -0.62
N THR A 116 5.71 -3.66 -1.64
CA THR A 116 5.24 -2.25 -1.48
C THR A 116 4.64 -1.60 -2.75
N HIS A 117 3.80 -0.59 -2.51
CA HIS A 117 3.68 0.60 -3.35
C HIS A 117 4.98 1.43 -3.30
N LEU A 118 5.67 1.56 -4.44
CA LEU A 118 6.81 2.49 -4.63
C LEU A 118 7.97 2.39 -3.59
N GLY A 119 8.11 1.30 -2.84
CA GLY A 119 9.21 1.14 -1.87
C GLY A 119 8.98 1.77 -0.49
N VAL A 120 7.78 2.23 -0.13
CA VAL A 120 7.58 3.04 1.10
C VAL A 120 6.68 2.40 2.17
N SER A 121 5.67 1.59 1.84
CA SER A 121 4.67 1.11 2.83
C SER A 121 5.11 -0.04 3.76
N VAL A 122 6.06 -0.90 3.37
CA VAL A 122 6.57 -2.02 4.20
C VAL A 122 7.78 -1.66 5.03
N PRO A 123 8.73 -0.85 4.52
CA PRO A 123 9.75 -0.30 5.40
C PRO A 123 9.13 0.41 6.61
N GLN A 124 7.94 1.00 6.45
CA GLN A 124 7.22 1.54 7.61
C GLN A 124 6.95 0.48 8.67
N TYR A 125 6.48 -0.73 8.35
CA TYR A 125 6.35 -1.75 9.38
C TYR A 125 7.71 -2.25 9.89
N ASP A 126 8.64 -2.61 9.02
CA ASP A 126 9.92 -3.21 9.46
C ASP A 126 10.77 -2.27 10.31
N PHE A 127 10.78 -0.98 9.97
CA PHE A 127 11.53 0.05 10.71
C PHE A 127 10.70 0.71 11.81
N ALA A 128 9.40 0.94 11.59
CA ALA A 128 8.53 1.62 12.56
C ALA A 128 7.76 0.72 13.50
N ALA A 129 7.80 -0.59 13.29
CA ALA A 129 7.41 -1.54 14.31
C ALA A 129 8.22 -1.25 15.57
N TRP A 130 9.55 -1.19 15.50
CA TRP A 130 10.36 -0.83 16.66
C TRP A 130 10.24 0.67 17.00
N MET A 131 9.21 1.03 17.77
CA MET A 131 8.86 2.42 18.11
C MET A 131 10.06 3.31 18.53
N PRO A 132 11.05 2.85 19.33
CA PRO A 132 12.20 3.69 19.66
C PRO A 132 13.03 4.16 18.45
N ASN A 133 12.98 3.44 17.33
CA ASN A 133 13.64 3.82 16.08
C ASN A 133 12.86 4.90 15.32
N THR A 134 11.53 4.90 15.41
CA THR A 134 10.67 5.90 14.75
C THR A 134 9.42 6.21 15.60
N PRO A 135 9.58 6.98 16.69
CA PRO A 135 8.44 7.35 17.53
C PRO A 135 7.54 8.33 16.76
N ALA A 136 6.24 8.04 16.69
CA ALA A 136 5.29 8.94 16.01
C ALA A 136 5.06 10.25 16.78
N THR A 137 5.30 10.26 18.10
CA THR A 137 5.15 11.43 18.97
C THR A 137 6.23 11.43 20.05
N LEU A 138 6.48 12.60 20.64
CA LEU A 138 7.34 12.74 21.82
C LEU A 138 6.57 13.52 22.88
N ARG A 139 6.66 13.09 24.15
CA ARG A 139 5.93 13.67 25.29
C ARG A 139 6.70 14.74 26.05
N ALA A 140 7.97 14.95 25.72
CA ALA A 140 8.83 15.94 26.36
C ALA A 140 9.58 16.80 25.32
N PRO A 141 9.95 18.04 25.66
CA PRO A 141 10.72 18.89 24.77
C PRO A 141 12.14 18.35 24.56
N PRO A 142 12.83 18.74 23.47
CA PRO A 142 14.23 18.41 23.25
C PRO A 142 15.12 18.88 24.42
N PRO A 143 16.12 18.09 24.85
CA PRO A 143 17.05 18.51 25.89
C PRO A 143 17.83 19.77 25.47
N THR A 144 17.94 20.74 26.38
CA THR A 144 18.64 22.02 26.14
C THR A 144 20.12 21.98 26.53
N THR A 145 20.53 20.98 27.32
CA THR A 145 21.90 20.81 27.82
C THR A 145 22.39 19.41 27.52
N LYS A 146 23.62 19.27 27.01
CA LYS A 146 24.23 17.96 26.71
C LYS A 146 24.51 17.17 28.01
N GLY A 147 24.45 15.84 27.93
CA GLY A 147 24.82 14.93 29.02
C GLY A 147 23.79 14.78 30.15
N THR A 148 22.61 15.41 30.04
CA THR A 148 21.55 15.35 31.06
C THR A 148 20.52 14.24 30.81
N ALA A 149 20.54 13.62 29.63
CA ALA A 149 19.61 12.55 29.27
C ALA A 149 19.92 11.27 30.05
N THR A 150 18.90 10.70 30.68
CA THR A 150 18.92 9.41 31.37
C THR A 150 17.99 8.43 30.66
N LEU A 151 18.14 7.12 30.91
CA LEU A 151 17.20 6.13 30.38
C LEU A 151 15.75 6.44 30.81
N ARG A 152 15.57 6.87 32.06
CA ARG A 152 14.26 7.28 32.60
C ARG A 152 13.67 8.44 31.79
N SER A 153 14.44 9.51 31.57
CA SER A 153 13.96 10.65 30.79
C SER A 153 13.67 10.28 29.34
N ILE A 154 14.42 9.33 28.75
CA ILE A 154 14.15 8.82 27.40
C ILE A 154 12.81 8.07 27.38
N LEU A 155 12.59 7.12 28.29
CA LEU A 155 11.33 6.37 28.38
C LEU A 155 10.11 7.27 28.65
N ASP A 156 10.30 8.33 29.43
CA ASP A 156 9.27 9.34 29.68
C ASP A 156 9.03 10.27 28.47
N THR A 157 10.02 10.44 27.59
CA THR A 157 9.89 11.21 26.35
C THR A 157 9.23 10.39 25.23
N LEU A 158 9.48 9.08 25.16
CA LEU A 158 8.87 8.20 24.16
C LEU A 158 7.33 8.15 24.30
N PRO A 159 6.60 7.79 23.23
CA PRO A 159 5.16 7.55 23.28
C PRO A 159 4.74 6.63 24.44
N ALA A 160 3.57 6.93 25.00
CA ALA A 160 2.93 6.04 25.97
C ALA A 160 2.59 4.67 25.34
N VAL A 161 2.30 3.68 26.19
CA VAL A 161 2.02 2.31 25.75
C VAL A 161 0.84 2.27 24.76
N ASN A 162 -0.29 2.90 25.11
CA ASN A 162 -1.47 2.97 24.25
C ASN A 162 -1.17 3.63 22.89
N ALA A 163 -0.49 4.78 22.87
CA ALA A 163 -0.14 5.48 21.64
C ALA A 163 0.80 4.65 20.74
N THR A 164 1.70 3.87 21.36
CA THR A 164 2.55 2.91 20.64
C THR A 164 1.71 1.80 20.02
N CYS A 165 0.75 1.27 20.77
CA CYS A 165 -0.18 0.24 20.28
C CYS A 165 -1.05 0.75 19.13
N ASP A 166 -1.62 1.95 19.23
CA ASP A 166 -2.45 2.55 18.18
C ASP A 166 -1.67 2.70 16.87
N LEU A 167 -0.43 3.22 16.95
CA LEU A 167 0.46 3.32 15.79
C LEU A 167 0.74 1.94 15.16
N LEU A 168 1.05 0.94 15.97
CA LEU A 168 1.33 -0.42 15.49
C LEU A 168 0.10 -1.08 14.87
N SER A 169 -1.09 -0.79 15.38
CA SER A 169 -2.34 -1.24 14.78
C SER A 169 -2.53 -0.65 13.39
N VAL A 170 -2.37 0.67 13.25
CA VAL A 170 -2.43 1.34 11.95
C VAL A 170 -1.41 0.74 11.00
N LEU A 171 -0.15 0.62 11.43
CA LEU A 171 0.93 0.03 10.63
C LEU A 171 0.61 -1.41 10.21
N ALA A 172 0.07 -2.25 11.09
CA ALA A 172 -0.29 -3.63 10.76
C ALA A 172 -1.43 -3.70 9.72
N ILE A 173 -2.42 -2.81 9.82
CA ILE A 173 -3.55 -2.74 8.88
C ILE A 173 -3.06 -2.31 7.50
N VAL A 174 -2.24 -1.26 7.43
CA VAL A 174 -1.74 -0.68 6.17
C VAL A 174 -0.56 -1.43 5.56
N SER A 175 0.00 -2.43 6.25
CA SER A 175 1.12 -3.22 5.75
C SER A 175 0.73 -4.64 5.32
N TYR A 176 -0.55 -5.01 5.41
CA TYR A 176 -1.01 -6.36 5.06
C TYR A 176 -1.63 -6.42 3.65
N GLU A 177 -1.26 -7.45 2.89
CA GLU A 177 -1.73 -7.74 1.53
C GLU A 177 -3.22 -8.13 1.43
N PRO A 178 -4.01 -7.54 0.53
CA PRO A 178 -5.14 -8.25 -0.06
C PRO A 178 -4.59 -9.46 -0.84
N GLY A 179 -5.19 -10.65 -0.70
CA GLY A 179 -4.68 -11.90 -1.29
C GLY A 179 -4.60 -11.97 -2.83
N ASP A 180 -4.85 -10.87 -3.55
CA ASP A 180 -4.69 -10.73 -5.00
C ASP A 180 -3.49 -9.81 -5.31
N LEU A 181 -2.29 -10.30 -5.00
CA LEU A 181 -1.03 -9.64 -5.33
C LEU A 181 -0.87 -9.52 -6.84
N ARG A 182 -0.76 -8.28 -7.35
CA ARG A 182 -0.45 -8.00 -8.76
C ARG A 182 0.90 -7.28 -8.89
N PRO A 183 1.99 -8.03 -9.10
CA PRO A 183 3.33 -7.47 -9.23
C PRO A 183 3.47 -6.55 -10.43
N LEU A 184 4.50 -5.71 -10.41
CA LEU A 184 4.78 -4.74 -11.45
C LEU A 184 4.96 -5.44 -12.79
N GLY A 185 4.23 -4.98 -13.80
CA GLY A 185 4.24 -5.58 -15.14
C GLY A 185 3.25 -6.74 -15.34
N CYS A 186 2.50 -7.14 -14.31
CA CYS A 186 1.42 -8.13 -14.44
C CYS A 186 0.13 -7.47 -14.93
N TYR A 187 -0.17 -7.57 -16.22
CA TYR A 187 -1.35 -6.96 -16.84
C TYR A 187 -2.33 -8.04 -17.33
N PRO A 188 -3.18 -8.62 -16.45
CA PRO A 188 -4.12 -9.66 -16.85
C PRO A 188 -5.32 -9.11 -17.64
N GLU A 189 -5.59 -7.80 -17.56
CA GLU A 189 -6.58 -7.14 -18.40
C GLU A 189 -5.92 -6.71 -19.71
N GLU A 190 -6.31 -7.36 -20.81
CA GLU A 190 -5.77 -7.09 -22.15
C GLU A 190 -6.40 -5.83 -22.77
N HIS A 191 -6.05 -4.67 -22.23
CA HIS A 191 -6.43 -3.36 -22.81
C HIS A 191 -5.70 -3.10 -24.13
N PHE A 192 -4.47 -3.60 -24.27
CA PHE A 192 -3.71 -3.51 -25.51
C PHE A 192 -3.78 -4.83 -26.28
N THR A 193 -4.38 -4.79 -27.46
CA THR A 193 -4.52 -5.97 -28.32
C THR A 193 -3.50 -5.99 -29.47
N GLU A 194 -2.89 -4.84 -29.76
CA GLU A 194 -1.99 -4.64 -30.88
C GLU A 194 -0.62 -5.29 -30.63
N ALA A 195 0.01 -5.73 -31.72
CA ALA A 195 1.28 -6.48 -31.66
C ALA A 195 2.44 -5.65 -31.05
N GLU A 196 2.50 -4.36 -31.34
CA GLU A 196 3.62 -3.51 -30.91
C GLU A 196 3.59 -3.19 -29.39
N PRO A 197 2.46 -2.75 -28.79
CA PRO A 197 2.31 -2.69 -27.34
C PRO A 197 2.61 -4.03 -26.65
N LYS A 198 2.12 -5.15 -27.16
CA LYS A 198 2.40 -6.49 -26.59
C LYS A 198 3.91 -6.80 -26.59
N ARG A 199 4.62 -6.44 -27.68
CA ARG A 199 6.08 -6.57 -27.77
C ARG A 199 6.81 -5.70 -26.74
N LEU A 200 6.37 -4.45 -26.55
CA LEU A 200 6.96 -3.54 -25.56
C LEU A 200 6.71 -3.99 -24.12
N ILE A 201 5.50 -4.49 -23.82
CA ILE A 201 5.15 -5.08 -22.52
C ILE A 201 6.05 -6.28 -22.22
N ALA A 202 6.23 -7.19 -23.19
CA ALA A 202 7.10 -8.34 -23.03
C ALA A 202 8.57 -7.94 -22.78
N ALA A 203 9.07 -6.92 -23.49
CA ALA A 203 10.41 -6.39 -23.27
C ALA A 203 10.56 -5.75 -21.87
N PHE A 204 9.55 -5.03 -21.42
CA PHE A 204 9.50 -4.45 -20.08
C PHE A 204 9.52 -5.54 -19.00
N GLN A 205 8.65 -6.55 -19.12
CA GLN A 205 8.61 -7.70 -18.20
C GLN A 205 9.94 -8.47 -18.16
N ALA A 206 10.59 -8.68 -19.31
CA ALA A 206 11.91 -9.29 -19.37
C ALA A 206 12.94 -8.48 -18.59
N ARG A 207 12.94 -7.14 -18.75
CA ARG A 207 13.85 -6.27 -18.02
C ARG A 207 13.58 -6.29 -16.50
N LEU A 208 12.32 -6.33 -16.08
CA LEU A 208 11.96 -6.47 -14.67
C LEU A 208 12.47 -7.79 -14.09
N ALA A 209 12.38 -8.90 -14.84
CA ALA A 209 12.89 -10.19 -14.41
C ALA A 209 14.43 -10.19 -14.24
N GLU A 210 15.17 -9.47 -15.09
CA GLU A 210 16.61 -9.27 -14.92
C GLU A 210 16.93 -8.48 -13.64
N ILE A 211 16.24 -7.35 -13.42
CA ILE A 211 16.43 -6.51 -12.23
C ILE A 211 16.12 -7.31 -10.96
N SER A 212 15.04 -8.10 -10.95
CA SER A 212 14.68 -8.98 -9.83
C SER A 212 15.81 -9.96 -9.50
N LYS A 213 16.39 -10.62 -10.52
CA LYS A 213 17.55 -11.52 -10.34
C LYS A 213 18.76 -10.81 -9.75
N GLU A 214 19.09 -9.61 -10.26
CA GLU A 214 20.20 -8.81 -9.75
C GLU A 214 19.99 -8.42 -8.28
N ILE A 215 18.79 -7.98 -7.90
CA ILE A 215 18.42 -7.63 -6.53
C ILE A 215 18.53 -8.85 -5.62
N GLN A 216 17.98 -10.00 -6.02
CA GLN A 216 18.05 -11.24 -5.26
C GLN A 216 19.48 -11.70 -5.06
N GLN A 217 20.33 -11.59 -6.08
CA GLN A 217 21.74 -11.95 -5.97
C GLN A 217 22.49 -11.01 -5.02
N ARG A 218 22.28 -9.69 -5.13
CA ARG A 218 22.86 -8.67 -4.23
C ARG A 218 22.41 -8.88 -2.78
N ASN A 219 21.16 -9.29 -2.56
CA ASN A 219 20.62 -9.55 -1.23
C ASN A 219 21.26 -10.77 -0.54
N LYS A 220 21.84 -11.73 -1.28
CA LYS A 220 22.55 -12.86 -0.67
C LYS A 220 23.80 -12.45 0.10
N SER A 221 24.46 -11.36 -0.30
CA SER A 221 25.67 -10.85 0.36
C SER A 221 25.39 -9.85 1.48
N LEU A 222 24.16 -9.38 1.64
CA LEU A 222 23.82 -8.36 2.62
C LEU A 222 23.41 -8.99 3.96
N PRO A 223 23.83 -8.41 5.10
CA PRO A 223 23.39 -8.86 6.42
C PRO A 223 21.89 -8.63 6.66
N ILE A 224 21.34 -7.58 6.04
CA ILE A 224 19.89 -7.28 6.01
C ILE A 224 19.50 -7.14 4.54
N ARG A 225 18.56 -7.97 4.09
CA ARG A 225 18.13 -8.03 2.68
C ARG A 225 17.23 -6.84 2.36
N TYR A 226 17.50 -6.13 1.27
CA TYR A 226 16.65 -5.05 0.78
C TYR A 226 15.82 -5.57 -0.40
N HIS A 227 14.59 -5.99 -0.12
CA HIS A 227 13.69 -6.63 -1.08
C HIS A 227 12.54 -5.72 -1.54
N TYR A 228 12.35 -4.57 -0.90
CA TYR A 228 11.21 -3.68 -1.11
C TYR A 228 11.05 -3.12 -2.54
N LEU A 229 12.13 -3.09 -3.34
CA LEU A 229 12.12 -2.67 -4.74
C LEU A 229 12.34 -3.84 -5.71
N ASP A 230 12.22 -5.09 -5.25
CA ASP A 230 12.17 -6.24 -6.15
C ASP A 230 10.87 -6.15 -6.97
N PRO A 231 10.92 -6.14 -8.32
CA PRO A 231 9.71 -6.10 -9.14
C PRO A 231 8.67 -7.18 -8.82
N ALA A 232 9.09 -8.31 -8.25
CA ALA A 232 8.18 -9.37 -7.78
C ALA A 232 7.32 -8.95 -6.57
N GLU A 233 7.80 -7.99 -5.78
CA GLU A 233 7.17 -7.52 -4.53
C GLU A 233 6.49 -6.14 -4.70
N VAL A 234 6.76 -5.44 -5.80
CA VAL A 234 6.20 -4.11 -6.10
C VAL A 234 4.84 -4.26 -6.78
N GLN A 235 3.80 -3.61 -6.26
CA GLN A 235 2.47 -3.65 -6.88
C GLN A 235 2.33 -2.69 -8.08
N ASN A 236 1.44 -3.05 -9.01
CA ASN A 236 1.10 -2.19 -10.16
C ASN A 236 0.35 -0.90 -9.79
N SER A 237 -0.51 -0.90 -8.76
CA SER A 237 -1.45 0.21 -8.48
C SER A 237 -1.83 0.34 -7.02
N VAL A 238 -2.08 1.59 -6.55
CA VAL A 238 -2.23 1.91 -5.11
C VAL A 238 -3.43 1.17 -4.53
N SER A 239 -3.11 0.19 -3.71
CA SER A 239 -3.96 -0.94 -3.38
C SER A 239 -4.38 -0.99 -1.90
N ILE A 240 -3.88 -0.07 -1.09
CA ILE A 240 -4.22 0.05 0.33
C ILE A 240 -5.63 0.60 0.56
#